data_AF-A0A250B900-F1
#
_entry.id   AF-A0A250B900-F1
#
_cell.length_a   1.000
_cell.length_b   1.000
_cell.length_c   1.000
_cell.angle_alpha   90.00
_cell.angle_beta   90.00
_cell.angle_gamma   90.00
#
_symmetry.space_group_name_H-M   'P 1'
#
loop_
_entity.id
_entity.type
_entity.pdbx_description
1 polymer ?
#
loop_
_entity_poly.entity_id
_entity_poly.type
_entity_poly.pdbx_seq_one_letter_code
_entity_poly.pdbx_strand_id
1 'polypeptide(L)'
;MWNKINIGIIVWATLIGGAISSLVKSGTEVNMPPRVTGEISPPALNIDAWLGGLGINSHSLDYIYQGVTIPGAVMLYHWLFSFGFAFLYVLFAAVTPKIRLWYGAAYGIVITLVMHGLLIPALGFRNPVYLHGKTGWLWDLNGYEFWSELIGHICWSVSIEICLIAVLAIFSKPLWGAWANKRPDMESTVQ
;
A
#
# COMPACT_ATOMS: atom_id res chain seq x y z
N MET A 1 1.51 10.80 22.58
CA MET A 1 1.48 10.50 21.12
C MET A 1 2.42 11.38 20.31
N TRP A 2 2.43 12.70 20.52
CA TRP A 2 3.08 13.67 19.61
C TRP A 2 4.47 14.16 20.04
N ASN A 3 5.30 13.30 20.63
CA ASN A 3 6.70 13.66 20.88
C ASN A 3 7.56 13.44 19.63
N LYS A 4 8.77 14.00 19.60
CA LYS A 4 9.68 13.92 18.44
C LYS A 4 9.96 12.49 17.98
N ILE A 5 10.14 11.56 18.92
CA ILE A 5 10.44 10.15 18.64
C ILE A 5 9.25 9.48 17.96
N ASN A 6 8.06 9.62 18.55
CA ASN A 6 6.83 9.03 18.02
C ASN A 6 6.46 9.59 16.65
N ILE A 7 6.63 10.90 16.44
CA ILE A 7 6.46 11.53 15.12
C ILE A 7 7.47 10.93 14.14
N GLY A 8 8.73 10.79 14.55
CA GLY A 8 9.76 10.13 13.74
C GLY A 8 9.36 8.71 13.34
N ILE A 9 8.86 7.90 14.28
CA ILE A 9 8.37 6.54 14.00
C ILE A 9 7.22 6.58 12.99
N ILE A 10 6.22 7.45 13.18
CA ILE A 10 5.08 7.57 12.26
C ILE A 10 5.55 7.92 10.86
N VAL A 11 6.41 8.93 10.72
CA VAL A 11 6.93 9.38 9.42
C VAL A 11 7.75 8.28 8.75
N TRP A 12 8.73 7.69 9.43
CA TRP A 12 9.60 6.67 8.84
C TRP A 12 8.86 5.38 8.51
N ALA A 13 7.98 4.91 9.39
CA ALA A 13 7.18 3.72 9.12
C ALA A 13 6.21 3.94 7.94
N THR A 14 5.65 5.14 7.82
CA THR A 14 4.80 5.51 6.67
C THR A 14 5.59 5.52 5.37
N LEU A 15 6.76 6.18 5.35
CA LEU A 15 7.56 6.30 4.12
C LEU A 15 8.11 4.93 3.68
N ILE A 16 8.72 4.19 4.60
CA ILE A 16 9.31 2.88 4.28
C ILE A 16 8.21 1.86 3.99
N GLY A 17 7.18 1.82 4.84
CA GLY A 17 6.04 0.92 4.68
C GLY A 17 5.27 1.19 3.40
N GLY A 18 4.97 2.45 3.09
CA GLY A 18 4.26 2.83 1.86
C GLY A 18 5.02 2.45 0.59
N ALA A 19 6.33 2.70 0.56
CA ALA A 19 7.20 2.38 -0.58
C ALA A 19 7.40 0.87 -0.78
N ILE A 20 7.69 0.12 0.28
CA ILE A 20 7.89 -1.33 0.17
C ILE A 20 6.57 -2.03 -0.16
N SER A 21 5.49 -1.63 0.50
CA SER A 21 4.21 -2.29 0.30
C SER A 21 3.62 -2.07 -1.09
N SER A 22 3.82 -0.90 -1.71
CA SER A 22 3.37 -0.67 -3.10
C SER A 22 4.04 -1.65 -4.05
N LEU A 23 5.35 -1.87 -3.91
CA LEU A 23 6.11 -2.85 -4.68
C LEU A 23 5.64 -4.28 -4.43
N VAL A 24 5.37 -4.63 -3.16
CA VAL A 24 4.83 -5.95 -2.80
C VAL A 24 3.47 -6.18 -3.44
N LYS A 25 2.55 -5.20 -3.38
CA LYS A 25 1.23 -5.31 -4.01
C LYS A 25 1.35 -5.53 -5.51
N SER A 26 2.13 -4.70 -6.20
CA SER A 26 2.37 -4.88 -7.65
C SER A 26 3.02 -6.23 -7.95
N GLY A 27 3.96 -6.69 -7.12
CA GLY A 27 4.59 -8.00 -7.28
C GLY A 27 3.64 -9.19 -7.09
N THR A 28 2.59 -9.04 -6.28
CA THR A 28 1.57 -10.09 -6.14
C THR A 28 0.78 -10.33 -7.42
N GLU A 29 0.63 -9.31 -8.27
CA GLU A 29 -0.17 -9.39 -9.50
C GLU A 29 0.42 -10.39 -10.51
N VAL A 30 1.73 -10.64 -10.47
CA VAL A 30 2.39 -11.65 -11.32
C VAL A 30 2.08 -13.08 -10.88
N ASN A 31 1.80 -13.27 -9.59
CA ASN A 31 1.56 -14.60 -9.00
C ASN A 31 0.06 -14.92 -8.89
N MET A 32 -0.80 -13.95 -9.14
CA MET A 32 -2.24 -14.08 -9.04
C MET A 32 -2.89 -14.04 -10.43
N PRO A 33 -4.10 -14.60 -10.60
CA PRO A 33 -4.85 -14.49 -11.84
C PRO A 33 -4.98 -13.02 -12.28
N PRO A 34 -4.64 -12.69 -13.53
CA PRO A 34 -4.80 -11.33 -14.05
C PRO A 34 -6.29 -10.99 -14.20
N ARG A 35 -6.59 -9.70 -14.24
CA ARG A 35 -7.91 -9.19 -14.65
C ARG A 35 -8.21 -9.60 -16.10
N VAL A 36 -9.49 -9.61 -16.45
CA VAL A 36 -9.91 -9.89 -17.83
C VAL A 36 -9.31 -8.82 -18.76
N THR A 37 -8.77 -9.26 -19.90
CA THR A 37 -8.16 -8.36 -20.87
C THR A 37 -9.16 -7.30 -21.34
N GLY A 38 -8.72 -6.04 -21.38
CA GLY A 38 -9.55 -4.90 -21.78
C GLY A 38 -10.29 -4.22 -20.64
N GLU A 39 -10.18 -4.71 -19.40
CA GLU A 39 -10.70 -4.01 -18.23
C GLU A 39 -9.88 -2.77 -17.90
N ILE A 40 -10.56 -1.63 -17.77
CA ILE A 40 -9.96 -0.40 -17.27
C ILE A 40 -9.83 -0.51 -15.75
N SER A 41 -8.62 -0.25 -15.23
CA SER A 41 -8.39 -0.28 -13.79
C SER A 41 -9.19 0.83 -13.07
N PRO A 42 -9.70 0.59 -11.85
CA PRO A 42 -10.40 1.64 -11.10
C PRO A 42 -9.58 2.93 -10.93
N PRO A 43 -8.25 2.88 -10.68
CA PRO A 43 -7.44 4.09 -10.64
C PRO A 43 -7.40 4.88 -11.94
N ALA A 44 -7.40 4.22 -13.10
CA ALA A 44 -7.48 4.92 -14.38
C ALA A 44 -8.81 5.67 -14.50
N LEU A 45 -9.93 5.02 -14.18
CA LEU A 45 -11.25 5.66 -14.16
C LEU A 45 -11.31 6.84 -13.17
N ASN A 46 -10.71 6.70 -11.98
CA ASN A 46 -10.66 7.77 -10.99
C ASN A 46 -9.90 8.99 -11.51
N ILE A 47 -8.73 8.78 -12.13
CA ILE A 47 -7.92 9.86 -12.70
C ILE A 47 -8.71 10.57 -13.79
N ASP A 48 -9.28 9.83 -14.74
CA ASP A 48 -10.03 10.40 -15.85
C ASP A 48 -11.26 11.18 -15.38
N ALA A 49 -12.01 10.63 -14.43
CA ALA A 49 -13.23 11.25 -13.92
C ALA A 49 -12.95 12.49 -13.06
N TRP A 50 -11.92 12.47 -12.22
CA TRP A 50 -11.67 13.54 -11.25
C TRP A 50 -10.70 14.61 -11.72
N LEU A 51 -9.72 14.23 -12.55
CA LEU A 51 -8.67 15.14 -13.02
C LEU A 51 -8.82 15.50 -14.50
N GLY A 52 -9.74 14.85 -15.24
CA GLY A 52 -9.97 15.12 -16.65
C GLY A 52 -10.34 16.58 -16.95
N GLY A 53 -11.09 17.24 -16.05
CA GLY A 53 -11.41 18.66 -16.16
C GLY A 53 -10.19 19.60 -16.07
N LEU A 54 -9.07 19.10 -15.55
CA LEU A 54 -7.78 19.81 -15.48
C LEU A 54 -6.84 19.43 -16.64
N GLY A 55 -7.32 18.63 -17.60
CA GLY A 55 -6.50 18.13 -18.70
C GLY A 55 -5.56 16.99 -18.32
N ILE A 56 -5.75 16.36 -17.16
CA ILE A 56 -4.95 15.22 -16.69
C ILE A 56 -5.81 13.96 -16.78
N ASN A 57 -5.27 12.90 -17.40
CA ASN A 57 -5.93 11.61 -17.59
C ASN A 57 -4.98 10.46 -17.23
N SER A 58 -5.48 9.22 -17.30
CA SER A 58 -4.75 8.01 -16.94
C SER A 58 -3.49 7.77 -17.77
N HIS A 59 -3.37 8.45 -18.91
CA HIS A 59 -2.25 8.37 -19.85
C HIS A 59 -1.27 9.54 -19.75
N SER A 60 -1.53 10.54 -18.91
CA SER A 60 -0.72 11.78 -18.83
C SER A 60 0.74 11.56 -18.42
N LEU A 61 1.07 10.40 -17.84
CA LEU A 61 2.43 10.04 -17.44
C LEU A 61 2.87 8.70 -18.06
N ASP A 62 2.24 8.27 -19.14
CA ASP A 62 2.65 7.04 -19.82
C ASP A 62 4.03 7.19 -20.43
N TYR A 63 4.83 6.12 -20.35
CA TYR A 63 6.17 6.09 -20.93
C TYR A 63 6.48 4.70 -21.49
N ILE A 64 7.41 4.64 -22.44
CA ILE A 64 7.83 3.39 -23.06
C ILE A 64 9.08 2.86 -22.36
N TYR A 65 9.03 1.62 -21.89
CA TYR A 65 10.16 0.91 -21.31
C TYR A 65 10.34 -0.44 -22.01
N GLN A 66 11.48 -0.65 -22.66
CA GLN A 66 11.77 -1.86 -23.44
C GLN A 66 10.66 -2.21 -24.46
N GLY A 67 10.09 -1.20 -25.12
CA GLY A 67 9.00 -1.37 -26.10
C GLY A 67 7.61 -1.61 -25.50
N VAL A 68 7.48 -1.65 -24.17
CA VAL A 68 6.21 -1.80 -23.45
C VAL A 68 5.75 -0.44 -22.93
N THR A 69 4.48 -0.11 -23.14
CA THR A 69 3.89 1.10 -22.55
C THR A 69 3.61 0.85 -21.07
N ILE A 70 4.17 1.69 -20.21
CA ILE A 70 3.99 1.64 -18.76
C ILE A 70 2.99 2.74 -18.36
N PRO A 71 1.88 2.42 -17.67
CA PRO A 71 0.87 3.38 -17.30
C PRO A 71 1.30 4.19 -16.06
N GLY A 72 2.17 5.19 -16.28
CA GLY A 72 2.88 5.87 -15.19
C GLY A 72 1.97 6.61 -14.21
N ALA A 73 0.86 7.20 -14.70
CA ALA A 73 -0.08 7.92 -13.83
C ALA A 73 -0.84 6.95 -12.92
N VAL A 74 -1.26 5.81 -13.47
CA VAL A 74 -1.91 4.73 -12.71
C VAL A 74 -0.95 4.12 -11.69
N MET A 75 0.32 3.92 -12.04
CA MET A 75 1.33 3.40 -11.11
C MET A 75 1.59 4.38 -9.96
N LEU A 76 1.74 5.67 -10.26
CA LEU A 76 1.90 6.72 -9.26
C LEU A 76 0.69 6.80 -8.33
N TYR A 77 -0.52 6.66 -8.87
CA TYR A 77 -1.75 6.62 -8.08
C TYR A 77 -1.72 5.51 -7.03
N HIS A 78 -1.36 4.28 -7.42
CA HIS A 78 -1.23 3.16 -6.48
C HIS A 78 -0.16 3.40 -5.42
N TRP A 79 0.97 4.00 -5.79
CA TRP A 79 2.02 4.36 -4.84
C TRP A 79 1.52 5.35 -3.80
N LEU A 80 0.89 6.45 -4.22
CA LEU A 80 0.36 7.47 -3.32
C LEU A 80 -0.73 6.90 -2.40
N PHE A 81 -1.60 6.03 -2.92
CA PHE A 81 -2.55 5.28 -2.10
C PHE A 81 -1.86 4.44 -1.04
N SER A 82 -0.79 3.75 -1.41
CA SER A 82 0.00 2.95 -0.48
C SER A 82 0.57 3.79 0.66
N PHE A 83 1.15 4.96 0.37
CA PHE A 83 1.61 5.90 1.41
C PHE A 83 0.47 6.38 2.30
N GLY A 84 -0.66 6.79 1.71
CA GLY A 84 -1.83 7.27 2.46
C GLY A 84 -2.39 6.22 3.41
N PHE A 85 -2.58 4.99 2.94
CA PHE A 85 -3.11 3.92 3.79
C PHE A 85 -2.05 3.32 4.74
N ALA A 86 -0.76 3.37 4.42
CA ALA A 86 0.30 3.05 5.38
C ALA A 86 0.31 4.05 6.54
N PHE A 87 0.14 5.35 6.26
CA PHE A 87 -0.01 6.38 7.29
C PHE A 87 -1.20 6.07 8.21
N LEU A 88 -2.38 5.77 7.65
CA LEU A 88 -3.56 5.41 8.42
C LEU A 88 -3.33 4.17 9.28
N TYR A 89 -2.73 3.12 8.71
CA TYR A 89 -2.40 1.91 9.45
C TYR A 89 -1.48 2.20 10.64
N VAL A 90 -0.37 2.92 10.41
CA VAL A 90 0.61 3.26 11.46
C VAL A 90 0.00 4.15 12.54
N LEU A 91 -0.79 5.15 12.15
CA LEU A 91 -1.46 6.06 13.08
C LEU A 91 -2.45 5.29 13.96
N PHE A 92 -3.29 4.43 13.37
CA PHE A 92 -4.24 3.64 14.12
C PHE A 92 -3.57 2.56 14.96
N ALA A 93 -2.49 1.95 14.48
CA ALA A 93 -1.68 0.99 15.23
C ALA A 93 -1.06 1.62 16.49
N ALA A 94 -0.70 2.91 16.44
CA ALA A 94 -0.17 3.64 17.59
C ALA A 94 -1.23 3.91 18.68
N VAL A 95 -2.51 3.99 18.32
CA VAL A 95 -3.63 4.21 19.26
C VAL A 95 -4.22 2.88 19.73
N THR A 96 -4.45 1.96 18.80
CA THR A 96 -5.20 0.72 18.97
C THR A 96 -4.37 -0.46 18.46
N PRO A 97 -3.60 -1.15 19.33
CA PRO A 97 -2.74 -2.25 18.92
C PRO A 97 -3.46 -3.41 18.24
N LYS A 98 -4.77 -3.57 18.46
CA LYS A 98 -5.60 -4.58 17.80
C LYS A 98 -5.63 -4.44 16.28
N ILE A 99 -5.34 -3.26 15.73
CA ILE A 99 -5.21 -3.04 14.27
C ILE A 99 -4.08 -3.89 13.67
N ARG A 100 -3.08 -4.25 14.48
CA ARG A 100 -1.93 -5.06 14.05
C ARG A 100 -2.21 -6.58 14.06
N LEU A 101 -3.47 -6.97 14.22
CA LEU A 101 -3.90 -8.38 14.26
C LEU A 101 -3.39 -9.16 13.04
N TRP A 102 -2.88 -10.37 13.29
CA TRP A 102 -2.30 -11.26 12.28
C TRP A 102 -1.21 -10.57 11.44
N TYR A 103 -0.34 -9.80 12.10
CA TYR A 103 0.71 -9.01 11.46
C TYR A 103 0.17 -8.06 10.39
N GLY A 104 -0.99 -7.44 10.63
CA GLY A 104 -1.61 -6.51 9.69
C GLY A 104 -2.49 -7.17 8.62
N ALA A 105 -2.53 -8.51 8.51
CA ALA A 105 -3.36 -9.19 7.52
C ALA A 105 -4.86 -8.85 7.68
N ALA A 106 -5.35 -8.69 8.92
CA ALA A 106 -6.72 -8.27 9.17
C ALA A 106 -7.05 -6.91 8.54
N TYR A 107 -6.09 -5.98 8.53
CA TYR A 107 -6.24 -4.68 7.88
C TYR A 107 -6.37 -4.81 6.36
N GLY A 108 -5.54 -5.65 5.72
CA GLY A 108 -5.67 -5.94 4.28
C GLY A 108 -7.02 -6.55 3.89
N ILE A 109 -7.56 -7.45 4.72
CA ILE A 109 -8.90 -8.02 4.53
C ILE A 109 -9.96 -6.92 4.59
N VAL A 110 -9.92 -6.06 5.62
CA VAL A 110 -10.87 -4.95 5.76
C VAL A 110 -10.80 -3.99 4.58
N ILE A 111 -9.60 -3.64 4.12
CA ILE A 111 -9.41 -2.79 2.94
C ILE A 111 -10.00 -3.46 1.68
N THR A 112 -9.80 -4.76 1.49
CA THR A 112 -10.42 -5.48 0.37
C THR A 112 -11.94 -5.36 0.41
N LEU A 113 -12.56 -5.62 1.57
CA LEU A 113 -14.01 -5.59 1.70
C LEU A 113 -14.59 -4.17 1.55
N VAL A 114 -13.97 -3.18 2.20
CA VAL A 114 -14.46 -1.81 2.24
C VAL A 114 -14.14 -1.07 0.95
N MET A 115 -12.88 -1.05 0.53
CA MET A 115 -12.47 -0.26 -0.64
C MET A 115 -12.88 -0.96 -1.93
N HIS A 116 -12.45 -2.21 -2.13
CA HIS A 116 -12.69 -2.92 -3.38
C HIS A 116 -14.08 -3.55 -3.44
N GLY A 117 -14.65 -3.95 -2.31
CA GLY A 117 -15.96 -4.57 -2.27
C GLY A 117 -17.14 -3.59 -2.23
N LEU A 118 -16.95 -2.39 -1.69
CA LEU A 118 -18.04 -1.43 -1.47
C LEU A 118 -17.75 -0.05 -2.06
N LEU A 119 -16.68 0.63 -1.66
CA LEU A 119 -16.48 2.05 -1.97
C LEU A 119 -16.20 2.31 -3.46
N ILE A 120 -15.25 1.59 -4.05
CA ILE A 120 -14.92 1.72 -5.48
C ILE A 120 -16.14 1.39 -6.37
N PRO A 121 -16.87 0.27 -6.14
CA PRO A 121 -18.12 -0.01 -6.85
C PRO A 121 -19.19 1.07 -6.65
N ALA A 122 -19.39 1.56 -5.41
CA ALA A 122 -20.39 2.58 -5.11
C ALA A 122 -20.09 3.93 -5.79
N LEU A 123 -18.82 4.23 -6.03
CA LEU A 123 -18.38 5.41 -6.77
C LEU A 123 -18.46 5.22 -8.30
N GLY A 124 -18.88 4.06 -8.79
CA GLY A 124 -19.04 3.77 -10.23
C GLY A 124 -17.76 3.36 -10.94
N PHE A 125 -16.68 3.06 -10.20
CA PHE A 125 -15.35 2.80 -10.77
C PHE A 125 -14.98 1.32 -10.85
N ARG A 126 -15.96 0.42 -10.63
CA ARG A 126 -15.78 -1.03 -10.83
C ARG A 126 -16.85 -1.56 -11.76
N ASN A 127 -16.50 -1.77 -13.03
CA ASN A 127 -17.39 -2.29 -14.07
C ASN A 127 -16.71 -3.45 -14.82
N PRO A 128 -16.66 -4.66 -14.23
CA PRO A 128 -16.02 -5.81 -14.85
C PRO A 128 -16.70 -6.20 -16.18
N VAL A 129 -15.93 -6.59 -17.18
CA VAL A 129 -16.45 -6.80 -18.56
C VAL A 129 -17.41 -7.98 -18.66
N TYR A 130 -17.23 -9.00 -17.82
CA TYR A 130 -18.08 -10.20 -17.76
C TYR A 130 -19.42 -9.96 -17.04
N LEU A 131 -19.64 -8.77 -16.47
CA LEU A 131 -20.89 -8.42 -15.79
C LEU A 131 -21.89 -7.65 -16.66
N HIS A 132 -21.64 -7.55 -17.97
CA HIS A 132 -22.58 -6.99 -18.95
C HIS A 132 -23.18 -5.63 -18.55
N GLY A 133 -22.34 -4.72 -18.06
CA GLY A 133 -22.74 -3.36 -17.66
C GLY A 133 -23.28 -3.24 -16.22
N LYS A 134 -23.23 -4.30 -15.42
CA LYS A 134 -23.51 -4.21 -13.98
C LYS A 134 -22.29 -3.73 -13.19
N THR A 135 -22.58 -3.11 -12.05
CA THR A 135 -21.57 -2.74 -11.05
C THR A 135 -20.89 -3.98 -10.48
N GLY A 136 -19.56 -3.97 -10.42
CA GLY A 136 -18.75 -5.05 -9.85
C GLY A 136 -18.70 -5.00 -8.33
N TRP A 137 -19.82 -5.26 -7.66
CA TRP A 137 -19.83 -5.47 -6.22
C TRP A 137 -19.04 -6.73 -5.85
N LEU A 138 -18.59 -6.81 -4.59
CA LEU A 138 -17.78 -7.95 -4.12
C LEU A 138 -18.41 -9.31 -4.39
N TRP A 139 -19.73 -9.42 -4.22
CA TRP A 139 -20.50 -10.67 -4.41
C TRP A 139 -20.79 -10.97 -5.88
N ASP A 140 -20.54 -10.03 -6.79
CA ASP A 140 -20.69 -10.21 -8.23
C ASP A 140 -19.35 -10.51 -8.92
N LEU A 141 -18.21 -10.34 -8.25
CA LEU A 141 -16.90 -10.63 -8.84
C LEU A 141 -16.70 -12.13 -9.06
N ASN A 142 -15.97 -12.47 -10.12
CA ASN A 142 -15.45 -13.82 -10.27
C ASN A 142 -14.41 -14.14 -9.18
N GLY A 143 -14.20 -15.43 -8.91
CA GLY A 143 -13.25 -15.85 -7.87
C GLY A 143 -11.81 -15.39 -8.12
N TYR A 144 -11.39 -15.29 -9.39
CA TYR A 144 -10.03 -14.92 -9.76
C TYR A 144 -9.67 -13.50 -9.30
N GLU A 145 -10.53 -12.53 -9.59
CA GLU A 145 -10.35 -11.15 -9.14
C GLU A 145 -10.51 -11.00 -7.64
N PHE A 146 -11.48 -11.68 -7.03
CA PHE A 146 -11.65 -11.63 -5.59
C PHE A 146 -10.41 -12.12 -4.85
N TRP A 147 -9.87 -13.29 -5.21
CA TRP A 147 -8.69 -13.86 -4.57
C TRP A 147 -7.42 -13.05 -4.86
N SER A 148 -7.27 -12.54 -6.09
CA SER A 148 -6.16 -11.67 -6.46
C SER A 148 -6.15 -10.39 -5.61
N GLU A 149 -7.30 -9.74 -5.44
CA GLU A 149 -7.41 -8.56 -4.59
C GLU A 149 -7.17 -8.90 -3.12
N LEU A 150 -7.81 -9.93 -2.59
CA LEU A 150 -7.70 -10.32 -1.18
C LEU A 150 -6.26 -10.67 -0.78
N ILE A 151 -5.61 -11.56 -1.54
CA ILE A 151 -4.25 -12.00 -1.24
C ILE A 151 -3.27 -10.83 -1.43
N GLY A 152 -3.43 -10.05 -2.50
CA GLY A 152 -2.60 -8.87 -2.74
C GLY A 152 -2.68 -7.86 -1.60
N HIS A 153 -3.87 -7.58 -1.06
CA HIS A 153 -4.01 -6.67 0.09
C HIS A 153 -3.48 -7.24 1.40
N ILE A 154 -3.57 -8.56 1.61
CA ILE A 154 -2.94 -9.21 2.75
C ILE A 154 -1.42 -9.05 2.68
N CYS A 155 -0.79 -9.42 1.56
CA CYS A 155 0.65 -9.27 1.39
C CYS A 155 1.10 -7.81 1.52
N TRP A 156 0.35 -6.88 0.92
CA TRP A 156 0.56 -5.44 1.03
C TRP A 156 0.51 -4.98 2.49
N SER A 157 -0.57 -5.25 3.22
CA SER A 157 -0.73 -4.80 4.62
C SER A 157 0.29 -5.43 5.57
N VAL A 158 0.61 -6.71 5.40
CA VAL A 158 1.63 -7.40 6.17
C VAL A 158 3.01 -6.78 5.96
N SER A 159 3.33 -6.37 4.74
CA SER A 159 4.61 -5.69 4.47
C SER A 159 4.70 -4.31 5.16
N ILE A 160 3.58 -3.58 5.30
CA ILE A 160 3.54 -2.34 6.11
C ILE A 160 3.87 -2.65 7.57
N GLU A 161 3.26 -3.69 8.14
CA GLU A 161 3.50 -4.09 9.53
C GLU A 161 4.97 -4.51 9.76
N ILE A 162 5.56 -5.27 8.84
CA ILE A 162 6.98 -5.65 8.91
C ILE A 162 7.87 -4.39 8.93
N CYS A 163 7.57 -3.41 8.09
CA CYS A 163 8.31 -2.14 8.06
C CYS A 163 8.11 -1.35 9.36
N LEU A 164 6.89 -1.31 9.91
CA LEU A 164 6.62 -0.70 11.20
C LEU A 164 7.41 -1.37 12.32
N ILE A 165 7.45 -2.70 12.37
CA ILE A 165 8.24 -3.46 13.35
C ILE A 165 9.73 -3.11 13.21
N ALA A 166 10.25 -3.05 11.99
CA ALA A 166 11.65 -2.69 11.74
C ALA A 166 11.97 -1.27 12.23
N VAL A 167 11.11 -0.28 11.94
CA VAL A 167 11.27 1.09 12.42
C VAL A 167 11.19 1.15 13.95
N LEU A 168 10.20 0.50 14.56
CA LEU A 168 10.09 0.41 16.01
C LEU A 168 11.35 -0.20 16.63
N ALA A 169 11.90 -1.26 16.03
CA ALA A 169 13.13 -1.90 16.49
C ALA A 169 14.32 -0.93 16.43
N ILE A 170 14.46 -0.15 15.36
CA ILE A 170 15.52 0.87 15.21
C ILE A 170 15.40 1.95 16.29
N PHE A 171 14.19 2.45 16.54
CA PHE A 171 13.96 3.50 17.55
C PHE A 171 13.97 2.98 19.00
N SER A 172 13.89 1.66 19.21
CA SER A 172 13.91 1.03 20.54
C SER A 172 15.31 0.70 21.07
N LYS A 173 16.35 0.67 20.23
CA LYS A 173 17.71 0.27 20.62
C LYS A 173 18.64 1.48 20.68
N PRO A 174 19.48 1.62 21.72
CA PRO A 174 20.67 2.46 21.60
C PRO A 174 21.57 1.91 20.48
N LEU A 175 21.86 2.74 19.47
CA LEU A 175 22.78 2.39 18.39
C LEU A 175 24.21 2.44 18.94
N TRP A 176 24.91 1.30 18.88
CA TRP A 176 26.31 1.17 19.30
C TRP A 176 27.16 0.73 18.10
N GLY A 177 28.28 1.40 17.81
CA GLY A 177 29.20 1.00 16.74
C GLY A 177 29.99 2.18 16.14
N ALA A 178 30.79 1.94 15.09
CA ALA A 178 31.61 2.98 14.44
C ALA A 178 30.81 4.15 13.84
N TRP A 179 29.51 3.96 13.62
CA TRP A 179 28.57 4.95 13.07
C TRP A 179 27.63 5.55 14.14
N ALA A 180 27.88 5.28 15.43
CA ALA A 180 27.06 5.72 16.55
C ALA A 180 27.92 5.97 17.80
N ASN A 181 27.29 6.30 18.93
CA ASN A 181 28.00 6.55 20.19
C ASN A 181 28.89 5.35 20.54
N LYS A 182 30.13 5.63 20.96
CA LYS A 182 31.01 4.59 21.52
C LYS A 182 30.32 3.98 22.74
N ARG A 183 30.39 2.66 22.82
CA ARG A 183 29.83 1.88 23.91
C ARG A 183 30.57 2.25 25.21
N PRO A 184 29.90 2.56 26.34
CA PRO A 184 30.56 3.01 27.57
C PRO A 184 31.60 2.01 28.13
N ASP A 185 31.38 0.72 27.88
CA ASP A 185 32.28 -0.39 28.19
C ASP A 185 33.55 -0.44 27.31
N MET A 186 33.63 0.39 26.27
CA MET A 186 34.80 0.52 25.38
C MET A 186 35.64 1.77 25.70
N GLU A 187 35.28 2.58 26.70
CA GLU A 187 36.07 3.72 27.16
C GLU A 187 37.14 3.33 28.21
N SER A 188 37.03 2.15 28.83
CA SER A 188 37.92 1.74 29.93
C SER A 188 39.14 0.92 29.52
N THR A 189 39.39 0.69 28.22
CA THR A 189 40.53 -0.12 27.72
C THR A 189 41.68 0.71 27.14
N VAL A 190 41.69 2.03 27.35
CA VAL A 190 42.81 2.90 27.01
C VAL A 190 43.22 3.74 28.22
N GLN A 191 43.88 3.10 29.18
CA GLN A 191 44.88 3.69 30.09
C GLN A 191 46.02 2.68 30.22
#